data_AF-A0A358MZI5-F1
#
_entry.id   AF-A0A358MZI5-F1
#
_cell.length_a   1.000
_cell.length_b   1.000
_cell.length_c   1.000
_cell.angle_alpha   90.00
_cell.angle_beta   90.00
_cell.angle_gamma   90.00
#
_symmetry.space_group_name_H-M   'P 1'
#
loop_
_entity.id
_entity.type
_entity.pdbx_description
1 polymer ?
#
loop_
_entity_poly.entity_id
_entity_poly.type
_entity_poly.pdbx_seq_one_letter_code
_entity_poly.pdbx_strand_id
1 'polypeptide(L)'
;MAADQALLKEVALELWNTTKKLRPGLPKAPRAQLVLKALMIIGDVSDQLEAAMVLGLIAEQEPDDESKPLDEGEDKTVEQEATDGSRSTPRVVRKRSGSR
;
A
#
# COMPACT_ATOMS: atom_id res chain seq x y z
N MET A 1 21.83 -21.69 7.90
CA MET A 1 20.44 -22.18 7.81
C MET A 1 19.59 -21.73 9.00
N ALA A 2 19.77 -22.23 10.23
CA ALA A 2 18.89 -21.84 11.36
C ALA A 2 19.05 -20.37 11.80
N ALA A 3 20.28 -19.85 11.80
CA ALA A 3 20.55 -18.44 12.09
C ALA A 3 19.96 -17.51 11.03
N ASP A 4 20.09 -17.88 9.75
CA ASP A 4 19.55 -17.10 8.62
C ASP A 4 18.02 -17.07 8.66
N GLN A 5 17.38 -18.18 9.05
CA GLN A 5 15.93 -18.23 9.26
C GLN A 5 15.45 -17.37 10.44
N ALA A 6 16.24 -17.27 11.51
CA ALA A 6 15.91 -16.39 12.63
C ALA A 6 15.97 -14.91 12.20
N LEU A 7 17.04 -14.53 11.50
CA LEU A 7 17.19 -13.19 10.95
C LEU A 7 16.04 -12.84 9.98
N LEU A 8 15.68 -13.77 9.09
CA LEU A 8 14.57 -13.57 8.15
C LEU A 8 13.24 -13.30 8.87
N LYS A 9 12.98 -13.98 9.99
CA LYS A 9 11.78 -13.74 10.80
C LYS A 9 11.79 -12.36 11.46
N GLU A 10 12.94 -11.94 12.00
CA GLU A 10 13.10 -10.59 12.58
C GLU A 10 12.86 -9.51 11.53
N VAL A 11 13.51 -9.62 10.36
CA VAL A 11 13.34 -8.69 9.24
C VAL A 11 11.88 -8.65 8.77
N ALA A 12 11.23 -9.81 8.67
CA ALA A 12 9.81 -9.87 8.30
C ALA A 12 8.91 -9.13 9.30
N LEU A 13 9.16 -9.24 10.61
CA LEU A 13 8.43 -8.51 11.65
C LEU A 13 8.71 -7.01 11.61
N GLU A 14 9.95 -6.61 11.37
CA GLU A 14 10.28 -5.19 11.20
C GLU A 14 9.60 -4.59 9.97
N LEU A 15 9.62 -5.31 8.85
CA LEU A 15 8.90 -4.92 7.62
C LEU A 15 7.39 -4.86 7.82
N TRP A 16 6.83 -5.79 8.59
CA TRP A 16 5.42 -5.76 8.98
C TRP A 16 5.07 -4.48 9.75
N ASN A 17 5.84 -4.17 10.79
CA ASN A 17 5.63 -3.00 11.63
C ASN A 17 5.84 -1.68 10.88
N THR A 18 6.84 -1.62 10.00
CA THR A 18 7.08 -0.43 9.15
C THR A 18 5.96 -0.25 8.14
N THR A 19 5.49 -1.32 7.50
CA THR A 19 4.35 -1.25 6.56
C THR A 19 3.09 -0.77 7.27
N LYS A 20 2.84 -1.22 8.50
CA LYS A 20 1.73 -0.74 9.35
C LYS A 20 1.83 0.76 9.65
N LYS A 21 3.03 1.27 9.95
CA LYS A 21 3.27 2.70 10.19
C LYS A 21 3.10 3.55 8.91
N LEU A 22 3.54 3.04 7.76
CA LEU A 22 3.48 3.76 6.49
C LEU A 22 2.06 3.78 5.89
N ARG A 23 1.26 2.73 6.14
CA ARG A 23 -0.11 2.58 5.63
C ARG A 23 -1.05 2.13 6.75
N PRO A 24 -1.40 3.02 7.67
CA PRO A 24 -2.42 2.72 8.67
C PRO A 24 -3.74 2.39 7.99
N GLY A 25 -4.45 1.36 8.48
CA GLY A 25 -5.72 0.90 7.92
C GLY A 25 -5.62 -0.05 6.72
N LEU A 26 -4.40 -0.38 6.24
CA LEU A 26 -4.25 -1.42 5.21
C LEU A 26 -4.60 -2.79 5.80
N PRO A 27 -5.55 -3.57 5.22
CA PRO A 27 -5.95 -4.86 5.77
C PRO A 27 -4.77 -5.86 5.85
N LYS A 28 -4.89 -6.84 6.75
CA LYS A 28 -3.83 -7.81 7.05
C LYS A 28 -3.30 -8.53 5.80
N ALA A 29 -4.18 -9.07 4.97
CA ALA A 29 -3.78 -9.84 3.79
C ALA A 29 -2.99 -9.01 2.75
N PRO A 30 -3.47 -7.84 2.27
CA PRO A 30 -2.66 -6.95 1.42
C PRO A 30 -1.35 -6.51 2.07
N ARG A 31 -1.32 -6.30 3.39
CA ARG A 31 -0.10 -5.94 4.11
C ARG A 31 0.91 -7.09 4.10
N ALA A 32 0.46 -8.31 4.33
CA ALA A 32 1.31 -9.50 4.29
C ALA A 32 1.90 -9.71 2.88
N GLN A 33 1.12 -9.46 1.84
CA GLN A 33 1.60 -9.49 0.46
C GLN A 33 2.68 -8.45 0.18
N LEU A 34 2.57 -7.24 0.74
CA LEU A 34 3.61 -6.21 0.58
C LEU A 34 4.92 -6.61 1.26
N VAL A 35 4.85 -7.16 2.48
CA VAL A 35 6.05 -7.65 3.20
C VAL A 35 6.73 -8.76 2.40
N LEU A 36 5.96 -9.77 1.98
CA LEU A 36 6.50 -10.87 1.19
C LEU A 36 7.13 -10.37 -0.12
N LYS A 37 6.43 -9.48 -0.83
CA LYS A 37 6.93 -8.91 -2.09
C LYS A 37 8.22 -8.11 -1.88
N ALA A 38 8.35 -7.37 -0.78
CA ALA A 38 9.57 -6.65 -0.46
C ALA A 38 10.75 -7.61 -0.26
N LEU A 39 10.57 -8.67 0.53
CA LEU A 39 11.59 -9.69 0.77
C LEU A 39 12.04 -10.40 -0.51
N MET A 40 11.10 -10.73 -1.41
CA MET A 40 11.41 -11.33 -2.70
C MET A 40 12.19 -10.39 -3.63
N ILE A 41 11.86 -9.09 -3.62
CA ILE A 41 12.56 -8.08 -4.45
C ILE A 41 13.99 -7.86 -3.95
N ILE A 42 14.20 -7.85 -2.64
CA ILE A 42 15.53 -7.69 -2.03
C ILE A 42 16.38 -8.95 -2.29
N GLY A 43 15.75 -10.12 -2.39
CA GLY A 43 16.41 -11.40 -2.59
C GLY A 43 16.61 -12.19 -1.30
N ASP A 44 16.00 -11.75 -0.19
CA ASP A 44 16.06 -12.42 1.12
C ASP A 44 15.16 -13.67 1.17
N VAL A 45 14.14 -13.74 0.30
CA VAL A 45 13.28 -14.92 0.12
C VAL A 45 13.32 -15.33 -1.34
N SER A 46 13.82 -16.55 -1.58
CA SER A 46 13.97 -17.09 -2.94
C SER A 46 13.13 -18.33 -3.21
N ASP A 47 12.67 -19.02 -2.16
CA ASP A 47 11.87 -20.23 -2.27
C ASP A 47 10.47 -20.09 -1.67
N GLN A 48 9.59 -21.04 -2.01
CA GLN A 48 8.21 -21.06 -1.53
C GLN A 48 8.08 -21.43 -0.05
N LEU A 49 9.09 -22.09 0.53
CA LEU A 49 9.05 -22.58 1.90
C LEU A 49 9.32 -21.44 2.90
N GLU A 50 10.31 -20.62 2.62
CA GLU A 50 10.61 -19.37 3.32
C GLU A 50 9.44 -18.38 3.21
N ALA A 51 8.85 -18.27 2.02
CA ALA A 51 7.65 -17.45 1.80
C ALA A 51 6.47 -17.90 2.68
N ALA A 52 6.20 -19.20 2.72
CA ALA A 52 5.14 -19.77 3.56
C ALA A 52 5.42 -19.57 5.05
N MET A 53 6.67 -19.69 5.48
CA MET A 53 7.08 -19.42 6.86
C MET A 53 6.81 -17.97 7.26
N VAL A 54 7.18 -17.01 6.40
CA VAL A 54 6.93 -15.58 6.65
C VAL A 54 5.43 -15.30 6.74
N LEU A 55 4.64 -15.85 5.82
CA LEU A 55 3.18 -15.69 5.84
C LEU A 55 2.55 -16.31 7.08
N GLY A 56 3.02 -17.48 7.54
CA GLY A 56 2.56 -18.12 8.78
C GLY A 56 2.87 -17.26 10.00
N LEU A 57 4.09 -16.72 10.08
CA LEU A 57 4.49 -15.80 11.13
C LEU A 57 3.65 -14.51 11.14
N ILE A 58 3.30 -13.96 9.98
CA ILE A 58 2.39 -12.81 9.88
C ILE A 58 0.94 -13.21 10.21
N ALA A 59 0.52 -14.43 9.89
CA ALA A 59 -0.82 -14.92 10.24
C ALA A 59 -1.03 -15.01 11.76
N GLU A 60 0.03 -15.30 12.52
CA GLU A 60 0.02 -15.24 13.99
C GLU A 60 -0.03 -13.79 14.51
N GLN A 61 0.30 -12.79 13.69
CA GLN A 61 0.23 -11.38 14.05
C GLN A 61 -1.16 -10.81 13.83
N GLU A 62 -1.79 -10.35 14.91
CA GLU A 62 -3.09 -9.67 14.95
C GLU A 62 -4.28 -10.56 14.52
N PRO A 63 -5.45 -10.44 15.16
CA PRO A 63 -6.68 -10.97 14.57
C PRO A 63 -6.93 -10.27 13.24
N ASP A 64 -7.57 -10.96 12.29
CA ASP A 64 -7.98 -10.32 11.04
C ASP A 64 -8.83 -9.09 11.38
N ASP A 65 -8.51 -7.97 10.73
CA ASP A 65 -9.34 -6.78 10.79
C ASP A 65 -10.71 -7.19 10.21
N GLU A 66 -11.66 -7.53 11.09
CA GLU A 66 -13.07 -7.50 10.73
C GLU A 66 -13.27 -6.16 10.06
N SER A 67 -13.68 -6.22 8.79
CA SER A 67 -13.92 -5.05 7.96
C SER A 67 -14.93 -4.16 8.67
N LYS A 68 -14.46 -3.27 9.55
CA LYS A 68 -15.25 -2.14 9.98
C LYS A 68 -15.56 -1.41 8.68
N PRO A 69 -16.84 -1.21 8.36
CA PRO A 69 -17.17 -0.41 7.20
C PRO A 69 -16.39 0.89 7.35
N LEU A 70 -15.66 1.24 6.30
CA LEU A 70 -15.05 2.55 6.17
C LEU A 70 -16.19 3.53 6.43
N ASP A 71 -16.19 4.14 7.61
CA ASP A 71 -16.96 5.36 7.84
C ASP A 71 -16.57 6.27 6.69
N GLU A 72 -17.56 6.62 5.87
CA GLU A 72 -17.42 7.48 4.71
C GLU A 72 -16.86 8.81 5.23
N GLY A 73 -15.53 8.89 5.29
CA GLY A 73 -14.83 10.11 5.59
C GLY A 73 -15.20 11.08 4.49
N GLU A 74 -16.15 11.95 4.81
CA GLU A 74 -16.60 13.06 4.01
C GLU A 74 -15.42 13.63 3.22
N ASP A 75 -15.51 13.54 1.90
CA ASP A 75 -14.66 14.27 0.99
C ASP A 75 -14.90 15.76 1.28
N LYS A 76 -14.12 16.33 2.19
CA LYS A 76 -14.11 17.76 2.46
C LYS A 76 -13.36 18.43 1.30
N THR A 77 -13.97 18.41 0.12
CA THR A 77 -13.79 19.48 -0.85
C THR A 77 -14.17 20.76 -0.13
N VAL A 78 -13.14 21.47 0.33
CA VAL A 78 -13.28 22.81 0.89
C VAL A 78 -13.95 23.66 -0.18
N GLU A 79 -15.22 23.99 0.04
CA GLU A 79 -15.90 25.07 -0.67
C GLU A 79 -15.16 26.37 -0.32
N GLN A 80 -14.12 26.69 -1.08
CA GLN A 80 -13.58 28.04 -1.11
C GLN A 80 -14.51 28.89 -1.97
N GLU A 81 -15.48 29.53 -1.31
CA GLU A 81 -16.00 30.83 -1.76
C GLU A 81 -14.81 31.80 -1.85
N ALA A 82 -14.21 31.88 -3.04
CA ALA A 82 -13.30 32.94 -3.40
C ALA A 82 -14.04 33.90 -4.33
N THR A 83 -14.40 35.04 -3.75
CA THR A 83 -14.84 36.26 -4.40
C THR A 83 -13.87 36.69 -5.51
N ASP A 84 -14.44 36.94 -6.69
CA ASP A 84 -14.13 37.96 -7.70
C ASP A 84 -12.67 38.12 -8.22
N GLY A 85 -12.55 38.23 -9.54
CA GLY A 85 -11.41 38.91 -10.18
C GLY A 85 -10.47 38.06 -11.04
N SER A 86 -10.89 37.80 -12.28
CA SER A 86 -10.04 37.89 -13.49
C SER A 86 -8.75 37.07 -13.54
N ARG A 87 -8.79 35.92 -14.24
CA ARG A 87 -7.72 35.49 -15.16
C ARG A 87 -8.23 34.53 -16.24
N SER A 88 -8.59 35.14 -17.36
CA SER A 88 -8.78 34.54 -18.68
C SER A 88 -7.66 33.55 -19.04
N THR A 89 -8.01 32.32 -19.39
CA THR A 89 -8.00 31.85 -20.79
C THR A 89 -8.51 30.39 -20.90
N PRO A 90 -9.38 30.05 -21.87
CA PRO A 90 -9.80 28.69 -22.13
C PRO A 90 -8.75 27.93 -22.96
N ARG A 91 -8.36 26.74 -22.52
CA ARG A 91 -7.45 25.84 -23.27
C ARG A 91 -8.14 25.34 -24.54
N VAL A 92 -7.84 25.96 -25.68
CA VAL A 92 -8.34 25.53 -26.99
C VAL A 92 -7.64 24.25 -27.44
N VAL A 93 -8.38 23.14 -27.52
CA VAL A 93 -7.92 21.90 -28.18
C VAL A 93 -8.32 21.96 -29.65
N ARG A 94 -7.34 22.17 -30.54
CA ARG A 94 -7.56 22.17 -32.00
C ARG A 94 -7.68 20.72 -32.50
N LYS A 95 -8.91 20.30 -32.81
CA LYS A 95 -9.22 19.04 -33.49
C LYS A 95 -8.58 19.06 -34.89
N ARG A 96 -7.58 18.20 -35.15
CA ARG A 96 -7.02 18.02 -36.50
C ARG A 96 -7.94 17.08 -37.27
N SER A 97 -8.79 17.64 -38.13
CA SER A 97 -9.52 16.86 -39.13
C SER A 97 -8.51 16.28 -40.11
N GLY A 98 -8.25 14.98 -40.01
CA GLY A 98 -7.47 14.25 -41.01
C GLY A 98 -8.27 14.17 -42.30
N SER A 99 -7.79 14.87 -43.34
CA SER A 99 -8.16 14.63 -44.73
C SER A 99 -6.90 14.17 -45.45
N ARG A 100 -6.90 12.90 -45.85
CA ARG A 100 -6.39 12.35 -47.12
C ARG A 100 -6.61 10.85 -47.14
#